data_AF-A0A9D9HIU2-F1
#
_entry.id   AF-A0A9D9HIU2-F1
#
_cell.length_a   1.000
_cell.length_b   1.000
_cell.length_c   1.000
_cell.angle_alpha   90.00
_cell.angle_beta   90.00
_cell.angle_gamma   90.00
#
_symmetry.space_group_name_H-M   'P 1'
#
loop_
_entity.id
_entity.type
_entity.pdbx_description
1 polymer ?
#
loop_
_entity_poly.entity_id
_entity_poly.type
_entity_poly.pdbx_seq_one_letter_code
_entity_poly.pdbx_strand_id
1 'polypeptide(L)'
;MGKLYPVGIQNFESLRRDGFFYVDKTALMYRLVTTGRHYFLSRPRRFGKSLLISTLEAYFQGKRELFDGLAVASLEKEWKRYPILHLDLNIGKYDCPDSLDGMLNRSLEEWEAIYGSDKAEVSLALRFAGVVKRAAAATGERVVILVDEYDKPLLQAIGNEELQQAFRSTLKPFYGVLKSMDGYIRFALLTGVTKFGKVSVFSDLNNLMDLSMDERYT
;
A
#
# COMPACT_ATOMS: atom_id res chain seq x y z
N MET A 1 -16.30 0.04 -31.76
CA MET A 1 -16.46 1.16 -30.82
C MET A 1 -15.07 1.52 -30.30
N GLY A 2 -14.63 2.78 -30.41
CA GLY A 2 -13.27 3.17 -30.01
C GLY A 2 -13.09 3.11 -28.49
N LYS A 3 -11.93 2.68 -28.00
CA LYS A 3 -11.61 2.70 -26.55
C LYS A 3 -11.58 4.14 -26.05
N LEU A 4 -12.19 4.39 -24.89
CA LEU A 4 -12.20 5.71 -24.24
C LEU A 4 -10.90 5.92 -23.46
N TYR A 5 -10.42 7.17 -23.40
CA TYR A 5 -9.29 7.52 -22.54
C TYR A 5 -9.74 7.64 -21.08
N PRO A 6 -9.00 7.07 -20.12
CA PRO A 6 -9.41 7.02 -18.71
C PRO A 6 -9.09 8.31 -17.95
N VAL A 7 -9.71 9.42 -18.34
CA VAL A 7 -9.49 10.69 -17.65
C VAL A 7 -10.09 10.63 -16.25
N GLY A 8 -9.24 10.67 -15.21
CA GLY A 8 -9.66 10.68 -13.81
C GLY A 8 -9.98 9.30 -13.22
N ILE A 9 -9.84 8.21 -13.99
CA ILE A 9 -10.11 6.86 -13.49
C ILE A 9 -8.84 6.26 -12.92
N GLN A 10 -8.91 5.86 -11.65
CA GLN A 10 -7.79 5.30 -10.89
C GLN A 10 -8.04 3.86 -10.41
N ASN A 11 -9.24 3.33 -10.65
CA ASN A 11 -9.59 1.96 -10.32
C ASN A 11 -9.30 1.04 -11.52
N PHE A 12 -8.43 0.04 -11.33
CA PHE A 12 -8.05 -0.90 -12.38
C PHE A 12 -9.24 -1.73 -12.87
N GLU A 13 -10.10 -2.20 -11.97
CA GLU A 13 -11.25 -3.00 -12.36
C GLU A 13 -12.24 -2.22 -13.25
N SER A 14 -12.56 -0.98 -12.89
CA SER A 14 -13.37 -0.08 -13.74
C SER A 14 -12.73 0.10 -15.12
N LEU A 15 -11.42 0.33 -15.19
CA LEU A 15 -10.72 0.48 -16.47
C LEU A 15 -10.88 -0.74 -17.38
N ARG A 16 -10.81 -1.94 -16.80
CA ARG A 16 -10.90 -3.20 -17.54
C ARG A 16 -12.33 -3.52 -17.95
N ARG A 17 -13.31 -3.30 -17.07
CA ARG A 17 -14.72 -3.61 -17.33
C ARG A 17 -15.40 -2.60 -18.25
N ASP A 18 -15.08 -1.32 -18.11
CA ASP A 18 -15.78 -0.23 -18.82
C ASP A 18 -15.14 0.10 -20.18
N GLY A 19 -14.20 -0.73 -20.65
CA GLY A 19 -13.62 -0.62 -22.00
C GLY A 19 -12.66 0.56 -22.20
N PHE A 20 -12.06 1.07 -21.13
CA PHE A 20 -11.07 2.15 -21.21
C PHE A 20 -9.72 1.67 -21.77
N PHE A 21 -8.95 2.60 -22.30
CA PHE A 21 -7.56 2.36 -22.67
C PHE A 21 -6.71 2.16 -21.41
N TYR A 22 -5.95 1.07 -21.35
CA TYR A 22 -4.99 0.78 -20.28
C TYR A 22 -3.62 0.55 -20.90
N VAL A 23 -2.62 1.31 -20.44
CA VAL A 23 -1.22 1.12 -20.83
C VAL A 23 -0.68 -0.04 -20.00
N ASP A 24 -0.42 -1.16 -20.66
CA ASP A 24 0.01 -2.38 -19.99
C ASP A 24 1.43 -2.26 -19.43
N LYS A 25 1.54 -2.26 -18.10
CA LYS A 25 2.80 -2.36 -17.34
C LYS A 25 2.83 -3.60 -16.44
N THR A 26 1.96 -4.57 -16.70
CA THR A 26 1.76 -5.72 -15.80
C THR A 26 2.96 -6.67 -15.78
N ALA A 27 3.80 -6.68 -16.81
CA ALA A 27 5.09 -7.39 -16.76
C ALA A 27 6.06 -6.79 -15.71
N LEU A 28 6.12 -5.46 -15.59
CA LEU A 28 6.92 -4.79 -14.57
C LEU A 28 6.34 -5.02 -13.17
N MET A 29 5.02 -4.94 -13.04
CA MET A 29 4.32 -5.31 -11.81
C MET A 29 4.64 -6.76 -11.41
N TYR A 30 4.57 -7.71 -12.35
CA TYR A 30 4.88 -9.11 -12.10
C TYR A 30 6.32 -9.32 -11.62
N ARG A 31 7.27 -8.59 -12.20
CA ARG A 31 8.66 -8.57 -11.72
C ARG A 31 8.73 -8.10 -10.27
N LEU A 32 8.05 -6.99 -9.92
CA LEU A 32 8.05 -6.48 -8.54
C LEU A 32 7.60 -7.53 -7.53
N VAL A 33 6.46 -8.17 -7.78
CA VAL A 33 5.85 -9.15 -6.84
C VAL A 33 6.62 -10.47 -6.77
N THR A 34 7.53 -10.74 -7.72
CA THR A 34 8.34 -11.97 -7.75
C THR A 34 9.77 -11.77 -7.24
N THR A 35 10.37 -10.59 -7.39
CA THR A 35 11.79 -10.37 -7.06
C THR A 35 12.05 -9.84 -5.65
N GLY A 36 11.05 -9.28 -4.98
CA GLY A 36 11.25 -8.61 -3.70
C GLY A 36 9.96 -8.48 -2.92
N ARG A 37 10.08 -7.94 -1.70
CA ARG A 37 8.96 -7.86 -0.76
C ARG A 37 8.59 -6.45 -0.38
N HIS A 38 9.57 -5.59 -0.10
CA HIS A 38 9.33 -4.26 0.46
C HIS A 38 9.75 -3.17 -0.52
N TYR A 39 8.77 -2.48 -1.07
CA TYR A 39 8.98 -1.45 -2.08
C TYR A 39 8.42 -0.10 -1.66
N PHE A 40 9.09 0.91 -2.20
CA PHE A 40 8.76 2.31 -2.02
C PHE A 40 8.68 2.99 -3.38
N LEU A 41 7.63 3.77 -3.62
CA LEU A 41 7.46 4.53 -4.85
C LEU A 41 7.05 5.98 -4.56
N SER A 42 8.02 6.91 -4.66
CA SER A 42 7.74 8.35 -4.66
C SER A 42 7.64 8.86 -6.09
N ARG A 43 6.48 9.39 -6.46
CA ARG A 43 6.27 10.05 -7.76
C ARG A 43 5.30 11.23 -7.61
N PRO A 44 5.39 12.27 -8.47
CA PRO A 44 4.45 13.38 -8.44
C PRO A 44 2.99 12.95 -8.58
N ARG A 45 2.07 13.84 -8.24
CA ARG A 45 0.62 13.60 -8.40
C ARG A 45 0.28 13.27 -9.85
N ARG A 46 -0.71 12.38 -10.05
CA ARG A 46 -1.22 11.91 -11.35
C ARG A 46 -0.27 11.01 -12.16
N PHE A 47 0.76 10.43 -11.54
CA PHE A 47 1.64 9.43 -12.17
C PHE A 47 1.16 7.98 -12.02
N GLY A 48 -0.15 7.76 -11.82
CA GLY A 48 -0.75 6.43 -11.81
C GLY A 48 -0.41 5.55 -10.59
N LYS A 49 -0.01 6.13 -9.45
CA LYS A 49 0.31 5.39 -8.22
C LYS A 49 -0.90 4.62 -7.68
N SER A 50 -2.03 5.30 -7.50
CA SER A 50 -3.29 4.67 -7.05
C SER A 50 -3.80 3.63 -8.06
N LEU A 51 -3.58 3.85 -9.36
CA LEU A 51 -3.86 2.84 -10.39
C LEU A 51 -2.97 1.60 -10.25
N LEU A 52 -1.68 1.77 -9.96
CA LEU A 52 -0.78 0.66 -9.68
C LEU A 52 -1.22 -0.12 -8.43
N ILE A 53 -1.59 0.58 -7.34
CA ILE A 53 -2.14 -0.05 -6.13
C ILE A 53 -3.39 -0.86 -6.48
N SER A 54 -4.36 -0.27 -7.16
CA SER A 54 -5.59 -0.97 -7.57
C SER A 54 -5.32 -2.15 -8.50
N THR A 55 -4.29 -2.06 -9.35
CA THR A 55 -3.84 -3.19 -10.19
C THR A 55 -3.26 -4.32 -9.34
N LEU A 56 -2.41 -3.99 -8.36
CA LEU A 56 -1.84 -4.96 -7.42
C LEU A 56 -2.91 -5.62 -6.55
N GLU A 57 -3.91 -4.85 -6.08
CA GLU A 57 -5.06 -5.41 -5.35
C GLU A 57 -5.80 -6.45 -6.18
N ALA A 58 -6.16 -6.12 -7.41
CA ALA A 58 -6.84 -7.05 -8.30
C ALA A 58 -6.01 -8.31 -8.56
N TYR A 59 -4.70 -8.16 -8.72
CA TYR A 59 -3.76 -9.27 -8.90
C TYR A 59 -3.72 -10.18 -7.66
N PHE A 60 -3.52 -9.63 -6.45
CA PHE A 60 -3.46 -10.40 -5.21
C PHE A 60 -4.81 -10.93 -4.73
N GLN A 61 -5.93 -10.39 -5.24
CA GLN A 61 -7.27 -10.97 -5.10
C GLN A 61 -7.52 -12.15 -6.05
N GLY A 62 -6.58 -12.43 -6.98
CA GLY A 62 -6.70 -13.51 -7.95
C GLY A 62 -7.76 -13.25 -9.03
N LYS A 63 -8.08 -11.98 -9.34
CA LYS A 63 -9.06 -11.59 -10.36
C LYS A 63 -8.49 -11.73 -11.79
N ARG A 64 -8.16 -12.97 -12.18
CA ARG A 64 -7.48 -13.29 -13.45
C ARG A 64 -8.14 -12.65 -14.66
N GLU A 65 -9.47 -12.66 -14.71
CA GLU A 65 -10.27 -12.14 -15.82
C GLU A 65 -10.00 -10.65 -16.13
N LEU A 66 -9.57 -9.87 -15.13
CA LEU A 66 -9.22 -8.46 -15.35
C LEU A 66 -7.90 -8.30 -16.11
N PHE A 67 -7.07 -9.34 -16.12
CA PHE A 67 -5.75 -9.31 -16.77
C PHE A 67 -5.73 -9.94 -18.15
N ASP A 68 -6.87 -10.40 -18.68
CA ASP A 68 -6.95 -10.97 -20.02
C ASP A 68 -6.42 -9.99 -21.07
N GLY A 69 -5.49 -10.48 -21.90
CA GLY A 69 -4.79 -9.69 -22.92
C GLY A 69 -3.69 -8.76 -22.40
N LEU A 70 -3.34 -8.82 -21.12
CA LEU A 70 -2.17 -8.14 -20.53
C LEU A 70 -1.00 -9.12 -20.37
N ALA A 71 0.22 -8.59 -20.31
CA ALA A 71 1.45 -9.38 -20.24
C ALA A 71 1.44 -10.38 -19.08
N VAL A 72 0.96 -9.98 -17.89
CA VAL A 72 0.93 -10.85 -16.71
C VAL A 72 0.05 -12.09 -16.88
N ALA A 73 -0.97 -12.07 -17.75
CA ALA A 73 -1.79 -13.26 -18.02
C ALA A 73 -0.96 -14.44 -18.56
N SER A 74 0.12 -14.13 -19.30
CA SER A 74 1.05 -15.15 -19.80
C SER A 74 2.10 -15.56 -18.77
N LEU A 75 2.38 -14.73 -17.78
CA LEU A 75 3.46 -14.92 -16.79
C LEU A 75 2.96 -15.62 -15.52
N GLU A 76 1.84 -15.16 -14.95
CA GLU A 76 1.24 -15.72 -13.74
C GLU A 76 0.43 -16.98 -14.05
N LYS A 77 0.62 -18.04 -13.24
CA LYS A 77 -0.01 -19.35 -13.43
C LYS A 77 -0.88 -19.77 -12.25
N GLU A 78 -0.53 -19.35 -11.03
CA GLU A 78 -1.18 -19.81 -9.81
C GLU A 78 -2.39 -18.96 -9.44
N TRP A 79 -2.36 -17.65 -9.70
CA TRP A 79 -3.45 -16.71 -9.36
C TRP A 79 -3.95 -16.86 -7.91
N LYS A 80 -3.01 -17.11 -6.99
CA LYS A 80 -3.29 -17.26 -5.57
C LYS A 80 -3.90 -16.00 -4.98
N ARG A 81 -4.79 -16.21 -4.01
CA ARG A 81 -5.40 -15.14 -3.23
C ARG A 81 -4.61 -14.91 -1.96
N TYR A 82 -4.40 -13.65 -1.63
CA TYR A 82 -3.69 -13.23 -0.41
C TYR A 82 -4.58 -12.29 0.41
N PRO A 83 -4.47 -12.29 1.74
CA PRO A 83 -5.06 -11.22 2.55
C PRO A 83 -4.37 -9.89 2.23
N ILE A 84 -5.16 -8.84 2.04
CA ILE A 84 -4.68 -7.51 1.65
C ILE A 84 -5.09 -6.51 2.72
N LEU A 85 -4.12 -5.79 3.26
CA LEU A 85 -4.32 -4.65 4.14
C LEU A 85 -3.95 -3.38 3.36
N HIS A 86 -4.96 -2.65 2.89
CA HIS A 86 -4.77 -1.40 2.17
C HIS A 86 -5.09 -0.21 3.07
N LEU A 87 -4.08 0.63 3.31
CA LEU A 87 -4.18 1.89 4.04
C LEU A 87 -4.11 3.07 3.08
N ASP A 88 -5.19 3.87 3.00
CA ASP A 88 -5.22 5.09 2.22
C ASP A 88 -5.24 6.33 3.14
N LEU A 89 -4.14 7.08 3.16
CA LEU A 89 -4.03 8.33 3.94
C LEU A 89 -4.51 9.56 3.16
N ASN A 90 -5.27 9.38 2.07
CA ASN A 90 -5.81 10.51 1.33
C ASN A 90 -6.98 11.22 2.00
N ILE A 91 -7.79 10.50 2.76
CA ILE A 91 -9.08 11.00 3.22
C ILE A 91 -8.89 11.63 4.60
N GLY A 92 -8.25 12.78 4.69
CA GLY A 92 -7.97 13.40 5.99
C GLY A 92 -7.50 14.84 5.89
N LYS A 93 -7.98 15.65 6.83
CA LYS A 93 -7.37 16.94 7.17
C LYS A 93 -6.45 16.68 8.36
N TYR A 94 -5.15 16.77 8.13
CA TYR A 94 -4.13 16.47 9.12
C TYR A 94 -3.67 17.76 9.81
N ASP A 95 -4.55 18.34 10.63
CA ASP A 95 -4.35 19.62 11.31
C ASP A 95 -4.09 19.51 12.82
N CYS A 96 -4.27 18.33 13.40
CA CYS A 96 -3.93 18.02 14.80
C CYS A 96 -3.38 16.58 14.93
N PRO A 97 -2.66 16.23 16.01
CA PRO A 97 -2.12 14.88 16.21
C PRO A 97 -3.18 13.78 16.10
N ASP A 98 -4.34 14.00 16.73
CA ASP A 98 -5.46 13.04 16.78
C ASP A 98 -6.04 12.70 15.39
N SER A 99 -5.85 13.57 14.39
CA SER A 99 -6.35 13.33 13.03
C SER A 99 -5.67 12.13 12.36
N LEU A 100 -4.38 11.92 12.61
CA LEU A 100 -3.65 10.75 12.11
C LEU A 100 -4.03 9.50 12.89
N ASP A 101 -4.05 9.61 14.22
CA ASP A 101 -4.39 8.49 15.09
C ASP A 101 -5.81 7.98 14.80
N GLY A 102 -6.76 8.88 14.57
CA GLY A 102 -8.12 8.54 14.15
C GLY A 102 -8.20 7.83 12.81
N MET A 103 -7.39 8.24 11.81
CA MET A 103 -7.33 7.56 10.52
C MET A 103 -6.78 6.14 10.64
N LEU A 104 -5.66 5.99 11.35
CA LEU A 104 -5.06 4.67 11.59
C LEU A 104 -5.98 3.77 12.42
N ASN A 105 -6.63 4.33 13.43
CA ASN A 105 -7.60 3.63 14.26
C ASN A 105 -8.75 3.08 13.42
N ARG A 106 -9.32 3.90 12.53
CA ARG A 106 -10.40 3.48 11.63
C ARG A 106 -9.97 2.31 10.75
N SER A 107 -8.81 2.40 10.08
CA SER A 107 -8.34 1.31 9.22
C SER A 107 -8.07 0.02 10.03
N LEU A 108 -7.56 0.16 11.25
CA LEU A 108 -7.39 -0.99 12.15
C LEU A 108 -8.72 -1.62 12.54
N GLU A 109 -9.72 -0.83 12.91
CA GLU A 109 -11.06 -1.33 13.25
C GLU A 109 -11.69 -2.09 12.08
N GLU A 110 -11.54 -1.58 10.85
CA GLU A 110 -12.02 -2.25 9.64
C GLU A 110 -11.34 -3.62 9.45
N TRP A 111 -10.03 -3.73 9.70
CA TRP A 111 -9.33 -5.01 9.59
C TRP A 111 -9.58 -5.95 10.78
N GLU A 112 -9.72 -5.41 11.98
CA GLU A 112 -10.04 -6.16 13.20
C GLU A 112 -11.44 -6.74 13.15
N ALA A 113 -12.39 -6.08 12.48
CA ALA A 113 -13.71 -6.64 12.22
C ALA A 113 -13.63 -7.93 11.37
N ILE A 114 -12.61 -8.07 10.51
CA ILE A 114 -12.42 -9.22 9.62
C ILE A 114 -11.55 -10.29 10.29
N TYR A 115 -10.44 -9.90 10.90
CA TYR A 115 -9.40 -10.82 11.40
C TYR A 115 -9.36 -10.95 12.92
N GLY A 116 -10.19 -10.19 13.64
CA GLY A 116 -10.25 -10.14 15.10
C GLY A 116 -9.25 -9.15 15.72
N SER A 117 -9.41 -8.92 17.03
CA SER A 117 -8.62 -8.03 17.87
C SER A 117 -8.20 -8.73 19.17
N ASP A 118 -7.08 -8.32 19.78
CA ASP A 118 -6.69 -8.74 21.13
C ASP A 118 -6.69 -7.54 22.09
N LYS A 119 -7.25 -7.71 23.30
CA LYS A 119 -7.31 -6.65 24.31
C LYS A 119 -5.94 -6.20 24.82
N ALA A 120 -4.92 -7.05 24.69
CA ALA A 120 -3.54 -6.70 25.02
C ALA A 120 -2.89 -5.76 23.99
N GLU A 121 -3.47 -5.62 22.80
CA GLU A 121 -2.99 -4.75 21.73
C GLU A 121 -3.47 -3.32 21.95
N VAL A 122 -2.85 -2.64 22.93
CA VAL A 122 -3.29 -1.31 23.38
C VAL A 122 -2.85 -0.16 22.49
N SER A 123 -1.82 -0.35 21.65
CA SER A 123 -1.30 0.70 20.76
C SER A 123 -1.59 0.39 19.29
N LEU A 124 -1.65 1.43 18.44
CA LEU A 124 -1.86 1.29 16.99
C LEU A 124 -0.86 0.31 16.35
N ALA A 125 0.40 0.35 16.77
CA ALA A 125 1.43 -0.55 16.26
C ALA A 125 1.20 -2.02 16.69
N LEU A 126 0.79 -2.26 17.95
CA LEU A 126 0.48 -3.61 18.42
C LEU A 126 -0.74 -4.18 17.71
N ARG A 127 -1.78 -3.37 17.52
CA ARG A 127 -2.99 -3.73 16.78
C ARG A 127 -2.68 -4.07 15.33
N PHE A 128 -1.87 -3.25 14.66
CA PHE A 128 -1.44 -3.53 13.30
C PHE A 128 -0.67 -4.85 13.19
N ALA A 129 0.29 -5.09 14.09
CA ALA A 129 1.03 -6.35 14.15
C ALA A 129 0.10 -7.55 14.41
N GLY A 130 -0.88 -7.38 15.30
CA GLY A 130 -1.91 -8.36 15.60
C GLY A 130 -2.73 -8.75 14.38
N VAL A 131 -3.27 -7.75 13.69
CA VAL A 131 -4.04 -7.93 12.45
C VAL A 131 -3.20 -8.65 11.39
N VAL A 132 -1.94 -8.27 11.19
CA VAL A 132 -1.05 -8.95 10.22
C VAL A 132 -0.90 -10.43 10.56
N LYS A 133 -0.63 -10.76 11.83
CA LYS A 133 -0.50 -12.17 12.28
C LYS A 133 -1.79 -12.95 12.10
N ARG A 134 -2.92 -12.38 12.50
CA ARG A 134 -4.23 -13.03 12.43
C ARG A 134 -4.70 -13.21 10.99
N ALA A 135 -4.50 -12.21 10.13
CA ALA A 135 -4.78 -12.32 8.70
C ALA A 135 -3.97 -13.46 8.04
N ALA A 136 -2.70 -13.58 8.39
CA ALA A 136 -1.86 -14.67 7.91
C ALA A 136 -2.34 -16.04 8.42
N ALA A 137 -2.64 -16.14 9.72
CA ALA A 137 -3.11 -17.38 10.32
C ALA A 137 -4.48 -17.82 9.77
N ALA A 138 -5.40 -16.89 9.57
CA ALA A 138 -6.77 -17.17 9.09
C ALA A 138 -6.80 -17.63 7.63
N THR A 139 -5.88 -17.13 6.80
CA THR A 139 -5.82 -17.47 5.37
C THR A 139 -4.82 -18.56 5.04
N GLY A 140 -3.88 -18.86 5.93
CA GLY A 140 -2.72 -19.72 5.66
C GLY A 140 -1.69 -19.09 4.72
N GLU A 141 -1.89 -17.82 4.33
CA GLU A 141 -1.09 -17.11 3.35
C GLU A 141 -0.44 -15.87 3.96
N ARG A 142 0.70 -15.45 3.40
CA ARG A 142 1.36 -14.21 3.84
C ARG A 142 0.60 -12.97 3.37
N VAL A 143 0.67 -11.90 4.15
CA VAL A 143 -0.12 -10.67 3.97
C VAL A 143 0.49 -9.73 2.94
N VAL A 144 -0.36 -9.15 2.12
CA VAL A 144 -0.04 -8.05 1.22
C VAL A 144 -0.41 -6.73 1.89
N ILE A 145 0.52 -5.79 1.97
CA ILE A 145 0.31 -4.48 2.61
C ILE A 145 0.48 -3.39 1.55
N LEU A 146 -0.56 -2.60 1.32
CA LEU A 146 -0.53 -1.50 0.36
C LEU A 146 -0.80 -0.21 1.12
N VAL A 147 0.04 0.81 0.92
CA VAL A 147 -0.14 2.12 1.56
C VAL A 147 -0.12 3.20 0.48
N ASP A 148 -1.23 3.90 0.32
CA ASP A 148 -1.33 5.06 -0.56
C ASP A 148 -1.10 6.37 0.22
N GLU A 149 -0.38 7.29 -0.43
CA GLU A 149 -0.01 8.62 0.07
C GLU A 149 0.51 8.62 1.52
N TYR A 150 1.46 7.73 1.81
CA TYR A 150 2.02 7.51 3.17
C TYR A 150 2.58 8.80 3.82
N ASP A 151 3.03 9.76 3.00
CA ASP A 151 3.67 11.01 3.43
C ASP A 151 2.69 12.18 3.57
N LYS A 152 1.41 12.01 3.20
CA LYS A 152 0.42 13.09 3.21
C LYS A 152 0.24 13.80 4.57
N PRO A 153 0.19 13.10 5.72
CA PRO A 153 0.15 13.79 7.02
C PRO A 153 1.38 14.69 7.24
N LEU A 154 2.57 14.19 6.90
CA LEU A 154 3.82 14.93 7.05
C LEU A 154 3.88 16.15 6.11
N LEU A 155 3.35 16.02 4.90
CA LEU A 155 3.26 17.10 3.92
C LEU A 155 2.33 18.21 4.37
N GLN A 156 1.18 17.88 4.98
CA GLN A 156 0.24 18.89 5.50
C GLN A 156 0.78 19.61 6.74
N ALA A 157 1.64 18.96 7.51
CA ALA A 157 2.29 19.55 8.67
C ALA A 157 3.55 20.38 8.34
N ILE A 158 3.93 20.56 7.07
CA ILE A 158 5.08 21.41 6.71
C ILE A 158 4.87 22.83 7.26
N GLY A 159 5.87 23.32 8.00
CA GLY A 159 5.80 24.62 8.69
C GLY A 159 5.29 24.55 10.12
N ASN A 160 4.84 23.38 10.59
CA ASN A 160 4.48 23.13 11.99
C ASN A 160 5.34 21.98 12.54
N GLU A 161 6.42 22.33 13.24
CA GLU A 161 7.41 21.37 13.75
C GLU A 161 6.83 20.42 14.81
N GLU A 162 5.99 20.94 15.71
CA GLU A 162 5.33 20.16 16.77
C GLU A 162 4.42 19.09 16.16
N LEU A 163 3.59 19.49 15.19
CA LEU A 163 2.69 18.56 14.50
C LEU A 163 3.47 17.53 13.65
N GLN A 164 4.53 17.94 12.97
CA GLN A 164 5.41 17.00 12.27
C GLN A 164 6.04 15.99 13.23
N GLN A 165 6.49 16.43 14.40
CA GLN A 165 7.08 15.55 15.40
C GLN A 165 6.05 14.55 15.95
N ALA A 166 4.83 15.01 16.19
CA ALA A 166 3.72 14.14 16.62
C ALA A 166 3.44 13.06 15.55
N PHE A 167 3.23 13.46 14.29
CA PHE A 167 3.00 12.50 13.21
C PHE A 167 4.15 11.52 13.01
N ARG A 168 5.40 11.98 13.09
CA ARG A 168 6.57 11.07 13.03
C ARG A 168 6.58 10.07 14.19
N SER A 169 6.22 10.51 15.39
CA SER A 169 6.17 9.68 16.58
C SER A 169 5.08 8.60 16.51
N THR A 170 3.96 8.87 15.83
CA THR A 170 2.94 7.87 15.53
C THR A 170 3.37 6.93 14.39
N LEU A 171 3.81 7.47 13.24
CA LEU A 171 4.09 6.67 12.04
C LEU A 171 5.31 5.76 12.21
N LYS A 172 6.33 6.17 12.96
CA LYS A 172 7.58 5.41 13.13
C LYS A 172 7.33 4.02 13.74
N PRO A 173 6.69 3.88 14.93
CA PRO A 173 6.36 2.57 15.48
C PRO A 173 5.32 1.83 14.62
N PHE A 174 4.35 2.54 14.03
CA PHE A 174 3.32 1.92 13.19
C PHE A 174 3.93 1.21 11.97
N TYR A 175 4.77 1.89 11.18
CA TYR A 175 5.45 1.26 10.06
C TYR A 175 6.59 0.33 10.50
N GLY A 176 7.14 0.51 11.70
CA GLY A 176 8.09 -0.44 12.29
C GLY A 176 7.58 -1.88 12.34
N VAL A 177 6.25 -2.07 12.36
CA VAL A 177 5.59 -3.38 12.24
C VAL A 177 6.01 -4.13 10.97
N LEU A 178 6.22 -3.43 9.84
CA LEU A 178 6.64 -4.06 8.58
C LEU A 178 7.97 -4.81 8.73
N LYS A 179 8.87 -4.30 9.57
CA LYS A 179 10.15 -4.95 9.88
C LYS A 179 9.93 -6.15 10.80
N SER A 180 9.20 -5.93 11.90
CA SER A 180 8.97 -6.96 12.92
C SER A 180 8.14 -8.15 12.41
N MET A 181 7.28 -7.91 11.42
CA MET A 181 6.38 -8.91 10.84
C MET A 181 6.84 -9.41 9.45
N ASP A 182 8.11 -9.21 9.06
CA ASP A 182 8.63 -9.63 7.73
C ASP A 182 8.28 -11.08 7.36
N GLY A 183 8.32 -12.00 8.34
CA GLY A 183 7.97 -13.41 8.14
C GLY A 183 6.51 -13.66 7.73
N TYR A 184 5.61 -12.74 8.06
CA TYR A 184 4.18 -12.79 7.73
C TYR A 184 3.85 -12.00 6.45
N ILE A 185 4.79 -11.24 5.89
CA ILE A 185 4.52 -10.34 4.75
C ILE A 185 4.92 -11.02 3.45
N ARG A 186 3.98 -11.03 2.49
CA ARG A 186 4.22 -11.46 1.11
C ARG A 186 4.83 -10.33 0.30
N PHE A 187 4.22 -9.16 0.39
CA PHE A 187 4.53 -7.98 -0.39
C PHE A 187 4.05 -6.72 0.34
N ALA A 188 4.84 -5.66 0.31
CA ALA A 188 4.53 -4.36 0.85
C ALA A 188 4.92 -3.27 -0.16
N LEU A 189 3.98 -2.40 -0.52
CA LEU A 189 4.24 -1.23 -1.36
C LEU A 189 3.70 0.02 -0.68
N LEU A 190 4.59 0.99 -0.48
CA LEU A 190 4.24 2.31 0.02
C LEU A 190 4.43 3.32 -1.11
N THR A 191 3.41 4.14 -1.36
CA THR A 191 3.46 5.17 -2.39
C THR A 191 3.22 6.55 -1.81
N GLY A 192 3.88 7.57 -2.37
CA GLY A 192 3.81 8.94 -1.89
C GLY A 192 4.33 9.94 -2.90
N VAL A 193 4.44 11.21 -2.50
CA VAL A 193 4.94 12.29 -3.38
C VAL A 193 6.41 12.58 -3.14
N THR A 194 6.87 12.48 -1.90
CA THR A 194 8.20 12.93 -1.48
C THR A 194 8.99 11.82 -0.81
N LYS A 195 10.32 11.93 -0.86
CA LYS A 195 11.23 11.05 -0.12
C LYS A 195 11.49 11.51 1.31
N PHE A 196 11.02 12.71 1.69
CA PHE A 196 11.27 13.32 3.00
C PHE A 196 10.74 12.43 4.14
N GLY A 197 9.55 11.84 3.97
CA GLY A 197 9.02 10.88 4.94
C GLY A 197 9.89 9.62 5.07
N LYS A 198 10.54 9.17 3.99
CA LYS A 198 11.41 7.97 3.99
C LYS A 198 12.58 8.13 4.96
N VAL A 199 13.26 9.28 4.91
CA VAL A 199 14.48 9.52 5.71
C VAL A 199 14.17 9.59 7.20
N SER A 200 12.97 10.04 7.59
CA SER A 200 12.64 10.27 9.00
C SER A 200 11.78 9.20 9.67
N VAL A 201 10.82 8.62 8.95
CA VAL A 201 9.86 7.64 9.50
C VAL A 201 10.33 6.22 9.24
N PHE A 202 11.11 6.00 8.18
CA PHE A 202 11.58 4.70 7.73
C PHE A 202 13.07 4.49 8.00
N SER A 203 13.69 5.31 8.87
CA SER A 203 15.10 5.17 9.27
C SER A 203 15.44 3.77 9.78
N ASP A 204 14.44 3.09 10.36
CA ASP A 204 14.62 1.77 10.98
C ASP A 204 14.30 0.62 10.00
N LEU A 205 13.75 0.95 8.82
CA LEU A 205 13.33 0.03 7.76
C LEU A 205 14.40 -0.07 6.66
N ASN A 206 15.47 -0.80 6.98
CA ASN A 206 16.63 -0.98 6.09
C ASN A 206 16.34 -1.82 4.82
N ASN A 207 15.13 -2.39 4.70
CA ASN A 207 14.78 -3.34 3.65
C ASN A 207 13.91 -2.72 2.52
N LEU A 208 13.60 -1.41 2.61
CA LEU A 208 12.74 -0.72 1.63
C LEU A 208 13.51 -0.30 0.37
N MET A 209 13.28 -1.04 -0.71
CA MET A 209 13.82 -0.73 -2.04
C MET A 209 13.08 0.47 -2.66
N ASP A 210 13.81 1.54 -2.97
CA ASP A 210 13.27 2.72 -3.66
C ASP A 210 13.20 2.48 -5.17
N LEU A 211 11.98 2.40 -5.71
CA LEU A 211 11.74 2.21 -7.14
C LEU A 211 11.76 3.52 -7.93
N SER A 212 11.79 4.67 -7.27
CA SER A 212 11.52 5.96 -7.92
C SER A 212 12.54 6.33 -9.00
N MET A 213 13.77 5.80 -8.90
CA MET A 213 14.91 6.05 -9.80
C MET A 213 15.57 4.75 -10.29
N ASP A 214 14.89 3.60 -10.18
CA ASP A 214 15.47 2.32 -10.60
C ASP A 214 15.29 2.13 -12.12
N GLU A 215 16.42 2.03 -12.85
CA GLU A 215 16.47 1.85 -14.31
C GLU A 215 15.71 0.61 -14.79
N ARG A 216 15.55 -0.41 -13.93
CA ARG A 216 14.80 -1.63 -14.28
C ARG A 216 13.29 -1.41 -14.33
N TYR A 217 12.82 -0.27 -13.84
CA TYR A 217 11.41 0.08 -13.66
C TYR A 217 11.06 1.49 -14.16
N THR A 218 11.96 2.16 -14.89
CA THR A 218 11.76 3.49 -15.49
C THR A 218 11.46 3.43 -16.98
#